data_AF-A0A931PPI0-F1
#
_entry.id   AF-A0A931PPI0-F1
#
_cell.length_a   1.000
_cell.length_b   1.000
_cell.length_c   1.000
_cell.angle_alpha   90.00
_cell.angle_beta   90.00
_cell.angle_gamma   90.00
#
_symmetry.space_group_name_H-M   'P 1'
#
loop_
_entity.id
_entity.type
_entity.pdbx_description
1 polymer ?
#
loop_
_entity_poly.entity_id
_entity_poly.type
_entity_poly.pdbx_seq_one_letter_code
_entity_poly.pdbx_strand_id
1 'polypeptide(L)'
;MATVKKTRVEWSSDLLEVLQHEIAELNHRYLVELDNLRQQPPGSDEYIEHWAEIDVLLFWLQMKIDDARQEIERLSESWPD
;
A
#
# COMPACT_ATOMS: atom_id res chain seq x y z
N MET A 1 27.42 35.61 14.69
CA MET A 1 27.15 34.79 13.47
C MET A 1 26.35 33.58 13.92
N ALA A 2 25.06 33.54 13.61
CA ALA A 2 24.21 32.41 14.00
C ALA A 2 24.48 31.25 13.05
N THR A 3 24.93 30.12 13.59
CA THR A 3 25.13 28.90 12.83
C THR A 3 23.77 28.35 12.42
N VAL A 4 23.42 28.49 11.14
CA VAL A 4 22.24 27.85 10.56
C VAL A 4 22.45 26.35 10.67
N LYS A 5 21.75 25.71 11.61
CA LYS A 5 21.60 24.25 11.61
C LYS A 5 20.98 23.89 10.27
N LYS A 6 21.75 23.25 9.38
CA LYS A 6 21.19 22.48 8.29
C LYS A 6 20.37 21.36 8.93
N THR A 7 19.08 21.62 9.13
CA THR A 7 18.10 20.57 9.42
C THR A 7 18.15 19.67 8.19
N ARG A 8 18.79 18.51 8.34
CA ARG A 8 18.76 17.46 7.34
C ARG A 8 17.29 17.10 7.21
N VAL A 9 16.64 17.54 6.14
CA VAL A 9 15.28 17.10 5.80
C VAL A 9 15.36 15.58 5.75
N GLU A 10 14.68 14.91 6.66
CA GLU A 10 14.52 13.46 6.60
C GLU A 10 13.56 13.19 5.45
N TRP A 11 14.11 12.78 4.32
CA TRP A 11 13.40 12.44 3.08
C TRP A 11 12.65 11.10 3.18
N SER A 12 12.46 10.60 4.40
CA SER A 12 11.74 9.38 4.73
C SER A 12 10.61 9.77 5.66
N SER A 13 9.37 9.66 5.18
CA SER A 13 8.22 9.72 6.08
C SER A 13 8.04 8.33 6.67
N ASP A 14 8.08 8.23 8.01
CA ASP A 14 7.74 6.99 8.72
C ASP A 14 6.39 6.43 8.24
N LEU A 15 5.46 7.32 7.86
CA LEU A 15 4.17 6.94 7.28
C LEU A 15 4.32 6.27 5.90
N LEU A 16 5.21 6.75 5.03
CA LEU A 16 5.45 6.09 3.73
C LEU A 16 6.09 4.70 3.90
N GLU A 17 6.97 4.53 4.88
CA GLU A 17 7.55 3.22 5.17
C GLU A 17 6.49 2.23 5.67
N VAL A 18 5.60 2.69 6.56
CA VAL A 18 4.45 1.90 7.02
C VAL A 18 3.51 1.56 5.87
N LEU A 19 3.12 2.54 5.05
CA LEU A 19 2.23 2.30 3.90
C LEU A 19 2.86 1.35 2.88
N GLN A 20 4.17 1.47 2.62
CA GLN A 20 4.87 0.55 1.73
C GLN A 20 4.83 -0.89 2.26
N HIS A 21 5.01 -1.06 3.57
CA HIS A 21 4.94 -2.37 4.21
C HIS A 21 3.51 -2.95 4.12
N GLU A 22 2.50 -2.18 4.48
CA GLU A 22 1.09 -2.59 4.40
C GLU A 22 0.67 -2.96 2.98
N ILE A 23 1.10 -2.18 1.97
CA ILE A 23 0.86 -2.49 0.55
C ILE A 23 1.53 -3.81 0.16
N ALA A 24 2.75 -4.06 0.63
CA ALA A 24 3.47 -5.30 0.33
C ALA A 24 2.77 -6.52 0.95
N GLU A 25 2.28 -6.40 2.18
CA GLU A 25 1.52 -7.46 2.86
C GLU A 25 0.19 -7.75 2.16
N LEU A 26 -0.57 -6.71 1.79
CA LEU A 26 -1.83 -6.86 1.06
C LEU A 26 -1.60 -7.50 -0.33
N ASN A 27 -0.54 -7.09 -1.04
CA ASN A 27 -0.17 -7.70 -2.31
C ASN A 27 0.21 -9.17 -2.15
N HIS A 28 0.94 -9.52 -1.09
CA HIS A 28 1.28 -10.91 -0.83
C HIS A 28 0.02 -11.75 -0.61
N ARG A 29 -0.90 -11.29 0.24
CA ARG A 29 -2.20 -11.96 0.47
C ARG A 29 -3.00 -12.10 -0.81
N TYR A 30 -3.08 -11.04 -1.62
CA TYR A 30 -3.77 -11.07 -2.91
C TYR A 30 -3.21 -12.16 -3.84
N LEU A 31 -1.89 -12.30 -3.93
CA LEU A 31 -1.27 -13.34 -4.74
C LEU A 31 -1.56 -14.75 -4.22
N VAL A 32 -1.60 -14.92 -2.89
CA VAL A 32 -1.98 -16.19 -2.25
C VAL A 32 -3.42 -16.55 -2.59
N GLU A 33 -4.36 -15.62 -2.43
CA GLU A 33 -5.77 -15.87 -2.75
C GLU A 33 -6.02 -16.13 -4.23
N LEU A 34 -5.29 -15.44 -5.12
CA LEU A 34 -5.30 -15.74 -6.54
C LEU A 34 -4.83 -17.16 -6.85
N ASP A 35 -3.79 -17.63 -6.17
CA ASP A 35 -3.30 -18.99 -6.37
C ASP A 35 -4.31 -20.02 -5.83
N ASN A 36 -4.89 -19.77 -4.66
CA ASN A 36 -5.95 -20.59 -4.08
C ASN A 36 -7.16 -20.68 -5.01
N LEU A 37 -7.62 -19.54 -5.55
CA LEU A 37 -8.75 -19.46 -6.49
C LEU A 37 -8.51 -20.32 -7.73
N ARG A 38 -7.30 -20.26 -8.31
CA ARG A 38 -6.93 -21.03 -9.53
C ARG A 38 -6.95 -22.54 -9.31
N GLN A 39 -6.82 -22.98 -8.07
CA GLN A 39 -6.88 -24.39 -7.70
C GLN A 39 -8.32 -24.87 -7.46
N GLN A 40 -9.30 -23.96 -7.33
CA GLN A 40 -10.70 -24.32 -7.10
C GLN A 40 -11.49 -24.54 -8.40
N PRO A 41 -12.45 -25.48 -8.41
CA PRO A 41 -13.40 -25.61 -9.51
C PRO A 41 -14.24 -24.33 -9.69
N PRO A 42 -14.39 -23.80 -10.91
CA PRO A 42 -15.24 -22.63 -11.14
C PRO A 42 -16.68 -22.85 -10.65
N GLY A 43 -17.18 -21.91 -9.85
CA GLY A 43 -18.53 -21.94 -9.29
C GLY A 43 -18.72 -22.85 -8.07
N SER A 44 -17.65 -23.43 -7.52
CA SER A 44 -17.66 -23.97 -6.16
C SER A 44 -17.82 -22.84 -5.12
N ASP A 45 -18.29 -23.19 -3.93
CA ASP A 45 -18.42 -22.23 -2.83
C ASP A 45 -17.04 -21.65 -2.47
N GLU A 46 -16.00 -22.48 -2.43
CA GLU A 46 -14.62 -22.06 -2.19
C GLU A 46 -14.11 -21.10 -3.28
N TYR A 47 -14.45 -21.34 -4.55
CA TYR A 47 -14.12 -20.40 -5.63
C TYR A 47 -14.77 -19.03 -5.40
N ILE A 48 -16.04 -19.00 -4.99
CA ILE A 48 -16.77 -17.76 -4.74
C ILE A 48 -16.17 -17.03 -3.53
N GLU A 49 -15.81 -17.75 -2.48
CA GLU A 49 -15.17 -17.19 -1.28
C GLU A 49 -13.81 -16.54 -1.60
N HIS A 50 -12.92 -17.27 -2.27
CA HIS A 50 -11.60 -16.72 -2.67
C HIS A 50 -11.75 -15.53 -3.62
N TRP A 51 -12.75 -15.56 -4.52
CA TRP A 51 -13.05 -14.42 -5.38
C TRP A 51 -13.46 -13.19 -4.58
N ALA A 52 -14.34 -13.36 -3.60
CA ALA A 52 -14.79 -12.26 -2.74
C ALA A 52 -13.65 -11.68 -1.90
N GLU A 53 -12.75 -12.52 -1.36
CA GLU A 53 -11.57 -12.06 -0.64
C GLU A 53 -10.62 -11.27 -1.55
N ILE A 54 -10.44 -11.70 -2.80
CA ILE A 54 -9.66 -10.95 -3.80
C ILE A 54 -10.24 -9.56 -4.03
N ASP A 55 -11.56 -9.44 -4.21
CA ASP A 55 -12.21 -8.14 -4.43
C ASP A 55 -11.98 -7.19 -3.23
N VAL A 56 -12.05 -7.73 -2.01
CA VAL A 56 -11.75 -6.98 -0.78
C VAL A 56 -10.29 -6.54 -0.75
N LEU A 57 -9.35 -7.46 -1.01
CA LEU A 57 -7.91 -7.15 -1.02
C LEU A 57 -7.54 -6.08 -2.04
N LEU A 58 -8.13 -6.14 -3.24
CA LEU A 58 -7.94 -5.12 -4.28
C LEU A 58 -8.47 -3.75 -3.85
N PHE A 59 -9.62 -3.71 -3.18
CA PHE A 59 -10.15 -2.47 -2.62
C PHE A 59 -9.20 -1.86 -1.58
N TRP A 60 -8.70 -2.66 -0.64
CA TRP A 60 -7.74 -2.19 0.37
C TRP A 60 -6.42 -1.72 -0.25
N LEU A 61 -5.89 -2.45 -1.23
CA LEU A 61 -4.69 -2.05 -1.97
C LEU A 61 -4.86 -0.69 -2.63
N GLN A 62 -5.99 -0.46 -3.29
CA GLN A 62 -6.28 0.82 -3.94
C GLN A 62 -6.29 1.96 -2.92
N MET A 63 -6.97 1.79 -1.77
CA MET A 63 -6.98 2.82 -0.74
C MET A 63 -5.57 3.13 -0.22
N LYS A 64 -4.76 2.10 0.06
CA LYS A 64 -3.40 2.30 0.58
C LYS A 64 -2.46 2.96 -0.43
N ILE A 65 -2.62 2.66 -1.71
CA ILE A 65 -1.90 3.34 -2.78
C ILE A 65 -2.28 4.83 -2.84
N ASP A 66 -3.56 5.15 -2.66
CA ASP A 66 -4.02 6.54 -2.67
C ASP A 66 -3.54 7.31 -1.41
N ASP A 67 -3.52 6.68 -0.24
CA ASP A 67 -2.90 7.25 0.97
C ASP A 67 -1.41 7.56 0.73
N ALA A 68 -0.67 6.63 0.12
CA ALA A 68 0.74 6.81 -0.20
C ALA A 68 0.96 7.95 -1.21
N ARG A 69 0.08 8.09 -2.20
CA ARG A 69 0.12 9.20 -3.17
C ARG A 69 -0.11 10.55 -2.50
N GLN A 70 -1.10 10.64 -1.61
CA GLN A 70 -1.37 11.87 -0.87
C GLN A 70 -0.20 12.27 0.02
N GLU A 71 0.45 11.29 0.68
CA GLU A 71 1.62 11.56 1.50
C GLU A 71 2.82 12.03 0.65
N ILE A 72 3.05 11.44 -0.52
CA ILE A 72 4.06 11.92 -1.47
C ILE A 72 3.76 13.35 -1.92
N GLU A 73 2.49 13.67 -2.25
CA GLU A 73 2.07 15.02 -2.62
C GLU A 73 2.33 16.03 -1.50
N ARG A 74 1.93 15.71 -0.26
CA ARG A 74 2.21 16.52 0.94
C ARG A 74 3.70 16.78 1.16
N LEU A 75 4.54 15.76 0.97
CA LEU A 75 5.99 15.89 1.07
C LEU A 75 6.56 16.77 -0.05
N SER A 76 5.98 16.72 -1.25
CA SER A 76 6.39 17.54 -2.37
C SER A 76 6.03 19.03 -2.21
N GLU A 77 4.85 19.33 -1.65
CA GLU A 77 4.39 20.70 -1.36
C GLU A 77 5.17 21.36 -0.21
N SER A 78 5.72 20.56 0.70
CA SER A 78 6.53 21.05 1.81
C SER A 78 8.00 21.32 1.44
N TRP A 79 8.33 21.25 0.14
CA TRP A 79 9.64 21.60 -0.40
C TRP A 79 9.88 23.13 -0.35
N PRO A 80 10.93 23.63 0.31
CA PRO A 80 11.35 25.01 0.15
C PRO A 80 12.14 25.14 -1.16
N ASP A 81 11.69 26.03 -2.06
CA ASP A 81 12.36 26.36 -3.35
C ASP A 81 13.91 26.39 -3.27
#